data_AF-A0A9K3I5Z4-F1
#
_entry.id   AF-A0A9K3I5Z4-F1
#
_cell.length_a   1.000
_cell.length_b   1.000
_cell.length_c   1.000
_cell.angle_alpha   90.00
_cell.angle_beta   90.00
_cell.angle_gamma   90.00
#
_symmetry.space_group_name_H-M   'P 1'
#
loop_
_entity.id
_entity.type
_entity.pdbx_description
1 polymer ?
#
loop_
_entity_poly.entity_id
_entity_poly.type
_entity_poly.pdbx_seq_one_letter_code
_entity_poly.pdbx_strand_id
1 'polypeptide(L)' 'MATLNGLARGGRSVVTTIHQPSSRLYWMFDKVVVLSDGSPIYYGCSGQVMEYLASIGYVPGFHLMNPADFLLDLANGT' A
#
# COMPACT_ATOMS: atom_id res chain seq x y z
N MET A 1 4.45 -13.35 7.87
CA MET A 1 3.91 -12.12 8.51
C MET A 1 3.42 -12.27 9.93
N ALA A 2 2.93 -13.43 10.38
CA ALA A 2 2.42 -13.59 11.75
C ALA A 2 3.42 -13.11 12.83
N THR A 3 4.69 -13.47 12.70
CA THR A 3 5.76 -13.04 13.61
C THR A 3 5.94 -11.52 13.65
N LEU A 4 6.04 -10.87 12.48
CA LEU A 4 6.22 -9.42 12.39
C LEU A 4 5.00 -8.65 12.93
N ASN A 5 3.79 -9.15 12.66
CA ASN A 5 2.58 -8.57 13.21
C ASN A 5 2.53 -8.73 14.75
N GLY A 6 2.97 -9.88 15.27
CA GLY A 6 3.12 -10.10 16.71
C GLY A 6 4.10 -9.11 17.36
N LEU A 7 5.24 -8.84 16.72
CA LEU A 7 6.19 -7.82 17.18
C LEU A 7 5.56 -6.42 17.17
N ALA A 8 4.83 -6.09 16.10
CA ALA A 8 4.15 -4.79 15.98
C ALA A 8 3.11 -4.58 17.08
N ARG A 9 2.25 -5.58 17.30
CA ARG A 9 1.26 -5.60 18.38
C ARG A 9 1.87 -5.58 19.78
N GLY A 10 3.12 -6.04 19.92
CA GLY A 10 3.92 -5.93 21.13
C GLY A 10 4.53 -4.55 21.39
N GLY A 11 4.16 -3.52 20.63
CA GLY A 11 4.60 -2.14 20.82
C GLY A 11 5.88 -1.75 20.07
N ARG A 12 6.36 -2.59 19.14
CA ARG A 12 7.53 -2.28 18.30
C ARG A 12 7.09 -1.70 16.96
N SER A 13 7.76 -0.65 16.47
CA SER A 13 7.57 -0.22 15.09
C SER A 13 8.28 -1.19 14.13
N VAL A 14 7.55 -1.70 13.14
CA VAL A 14 8.09 -2.57 12.09
C VAL A 14 7.96 -1.85 10.75
N VAL A 15 9.10 -1.68 10.07
CA VAL A 15 9.15 -1.13 8.71
C VAL A 15 9.75 -2.21 7.81
N THR A 16 9.11 -2.45 6.67
CA THR A 16 9.57 -3.44 5.70
C THR A 16 9.24 -2.98 4.28
N THR A 17 10.06 -3.40 3.33
CA THR A 17 9.81 -3.25 1.89
C THR A 17 9.31 -4.57 1.33
N ILE A 18 8.28 -4.54 0.48
CA ILE A 18 7.77 -5.73 -0.18
C ILE A 18 7.75 -5.51 -1.67
N HIS A 19 8.38 -6.44 -2.40
CA HIS A 19 8.22 -6.54 -3.84
C HIS A 19 6.92 -7.31 -4.13
N GLN A 20 5.94 -6.65 -4.75
CA GLN A 20 4.67 -7.23 -5.20
C GLN A 20 3.86 -7.94 -4.10
N PRO A 21 3.26 -7.21 -3.15
CA PRO A 21 2.42 -7.82 -2.12
C PRO A 21 1.13 -8.42 -2.71
N SER A 22 0.75 -9.60 -2.24
CA SER A 22 -0.61 -10.09 -2.47
C SER A 22 -1.64 -9.20 -1.75
N SER A 23 -2.89 -9.20 -2.23
CA SER A 23 -3.97 -8.41 -1.60
C SER A 23 -4.10 -8.72 -0.10
N ARG A 24 -4.04 -10.01 0.28
CA ARG A 24 -4.09 -10.44 1.68
C ARG A 24 -2.95 -9.84 2.51
N LEU A 25 -1.75 -9.75 1.93
CA LEU A 25 -0.58 -9.20 2.60
C LEU A 25 -0.70 -7.69 2.79
N TYR A 26 -1.20 -6.99 1.77
CA TYR A 26 -1.44 -5.54 1.81
C TYR A 26 -2.34 -5.13 2.98
N TRP A 27 -3.43 -5.85 3.21
CA TRP A 27 -4.37 -5.58 4.30
C TRP A 27 -3.85 -5.89 5.71
N MET A 28 -2.64 -6.43 5.85
CA MET A 28 -2.01 -6.64 7.16
C MET A 28 -1.30 -5.39 7.69
N PHE A 29 -1.16 -4.34 6.88
CA PHE A 29 -0.41 -3.13 7.23
C PHE A 29 -1.31 -2.02 7.75
N ASP A 30 -0.88 -1.37 8.84
CA ASP A 30 -1.55 -0.17 9.37
C ASP A 30 -1.35 1.04 8.45
N LYS A 31 -0.13 1.18 7.92
CA LYS A 31 0.27 2.27 7.01
C LYS A 31 1.07 1.73 5.84
N VAL A 32 0.97 2.43 4.72
CA VAL A 32 1.72 2.15 3.48
C VAL A 32 2.40 3.43 3.02
N VAL A 33 3.65 3.30 2.56
CA VAL A 33 4.35 4.30 1.75
C VAL A 33 4.45 3.75 0.35
N VAL A 34 4.07 4.54 -0.66
CA VAL A 34 4.24 4.20 -2.08
C VAL A 34 5.27 5.16 -2.66
N LEU A 35 6.29 4.62 -3.30
CA LEU A 35 7.36 5.39 -3.93
C LEU A 35 7.30 5.21 -5.45
N SER A 36 7.52 6.28 -6.19
CA SER A 36 7.77 6.27 -7.64
C SER A 36 9.00 7.13 -7.90
N ASP A 37 9.97 6.61 -8.65
CA ASP A 37 11.26 7.26 -8.94
C ASP A 37 11.95 7.88 -7.70
N GLY A 38 11.94 7.15 -6.59
CA GLY A 38 12.54 7.57 -5.32
C GLY A 38 11.75 8.62 -4.53
N SER A 39 10.61 9.07 -5.04
CA SER A 39 9.75 10.08 -4.42
C SER A 39 8.46 9.46 -3.87
N PRO A 40 8.00 9.84 -2.66
CA PRO A 40 6.74 9.35 -2.12
C PRO A 40 5.54 9.94 -2.86
N ILE A 41 4.68 9.07 -3.38
CA ILE A 41 3.41 9.45 -4.01
C ILE A 41 2.21 9.23 -3.06
N TYR A 42 2.39 8.43 -2.01
CA TYR A 42 1.44 8.26 -0.93
C TYR A 42 2.15 7.88 0.38
N TYR A 43 1.64 8.40 1.49
CA TYR A 43 1.93 7.90 2.83
C TYR A 43 0.69 8.03 3.70
N GLY A 44 0.17 6.92 4.22
CA GLY A 44 -1.03 6.96 5.04
C GLY A 44 -1.59 5.60 5.38
N CYS A 45 -2.83 5.58 5.86
CA CYS A 45 -3.58 4.37 6.19
C CYS A 45 -3.72 3.49 4.94
N SER A 46 -3.48 2.19 5.06
CA SER A 46 -3.64 1.24 3.94
C SER A 46 -5.06 1.25 3.35
N GLY A 47 -6.08 1.51 4.18
CA GLY A 47 -7.49 1.57 3.76
C GLY A 47 -7.94 2.87 3.10
N GLN A 48 -7.14 3.94 3.16
CA GLN A 48 -7.52 5.26 2.62
C GLN A 48 -6.85 5.58 1.27
N VAL A 49 -5.92 4.73 0.83
CA VAL A 49 -5.11 5.02 -0.36
C VAL A 49 -5.94 5.22 -1.62
N MET A 50 -6.98 4.40 -1.81
CA MET A 50 -7.80 4.45 -3.03
C MET A 50 -8.65 5.70 -3.06
N GLU A 51 -9.17 6.13 -1.91
CA GLU A 51 -9.92 7.37 -1.77
C GLU A 51 -9.02 8.58 -2.04
N TYR A 52 -7.81 8.60 -1.47
CA TYR A 52 -6.82 9.63 -1.74
C TYR A 52 -6.48 9.72 -3.23
N LEU A 53 -6.14 8.59 -3.87
CA LEU A 53 -5.78 8.56 -5.28
C LEU A 53 -6.94 9.03 -6.16
N ALA A 54 -8.17 8.60 -5.86
CA ALA A 54 -9.35 9.07 -6.57
C ALA A 54 -9.54 10.60 -6.41
N SER A 55 -9.27 11.16 -5.23
CA SER A 55 -9.39 12.61 -4.98
C SER A 55 -8.44 13.47 -5.82
N ILE A 56 -7.32 12.90 -6.27
CA ILE A 56 -6.33 13.56 -7.14
C ILE A 56 -6.38 13.09 -8.60
N GLY A 57 -7.44 12.39 -8.99
CA GLY A 57 -7.73 12.01 -10.39
C GLY A 57 -7.24 10.63 -10.82
N TYR A 58 -6.68 9.82 -9.91
CA TYR A 58 -6.25 8.45 -10.19
C TYR A 58 -7.31 7.46 -9.73
N VAL A 59 -8.12 6.99 -10.68
CA VAL A 59 -9.19 6.03 -10.44
C VAL A 59 -8.88 4.74 -11.21
N PRO A 60 -9.02 3.55 -10.60
CA PRO A 60 -8.87 2.29 -11.32
C PRO A 60 -9.86 2.18 -12.48
N GLY A 61 -9.42 1.62 -13.60
CA GLY A 61 -10.28 1.35 -14.75
C GLY A 61 -11.39 0.32 -14.48
N PHE A 62 -11.28 -0.45 -13.39
CA PHE A 62 -12.24 -1.47 -12.99
C PHE A 62 -12.56 -1.37 -11.49
N HIS A 63 -13.84 -1.44 -11.13
CA HIS A 63 -14.34 -1.25 -9.75
C HIS A 63 -13.82 -2.27 -8.72
N LEU A 64 -13.22 -3.38 -9.14
CA LEU A 64 -12.77 -4.48 -8.26
C LEU A 64 -11.24 -4.65 -8.28
N MET A 65 -10.49 -3.63 -8.70
CA MET A 65 -9.03 -3.70 -8.70
C MET A 65 -8.49 -3.77 -7.28
N ASN A 66 -7.58 -4.72 -7.05
CA ASN A 66 -6.86 -4.85 -5.79
C ASN A 66 -5.96 -3.63 -5.56
N PRO A 67 -6.01 -2.97 -4.40
CA PRO A 67 -5.17 -1.80 -4.11
C PRO A 67 -3.68 -2.07 -4.28
N ALA A 68 -3.20 -3.26 -3.92
CA ALA A 68 -1.80 -3.62 -4.07
C ALA A 68 -1.34 -3.57 -5.53
N ASP A 69 -2.15 -4.10 -6.44
CA ASP A 69 -1.84 -4.13 -7.87
C ASP A 69 -1.90 -2.73 -8.46
N PHE A 70 -2.96 -1.96 -8.13
CA PHE A 70 -3.12 -0.59 -8.60
C PHE A 70 -1.95 0.32 -8.19
N LEU A 71 -1.46 0.17 -6.96
CA LEU A 71 -0.32 0.96 -6.47
C LEU A 71 0.99 0.61 -7.16
N LEU A 72 1.19 -0.66 -7.51
CA LEU A 72 2.39 -1.09 -8.25
C LEU A 72 2.36 -0.56 -9.67
N ASP A 73 1.22 -0.66 -10.35
CA ASP A 73 1.06 -0.15 -11.71
C ASP A 73 1.31 1.36 -11.74
N LEU A 74 0.68 2.10 -10.81
CA LEU A 74 0.87 3.53 -10.65
C LEU A 74 2.33 3.91 -10.36
N ALA A 75 3.00 3.19 -9.46
CA ALA A 75 4.38 3.48 -9.07
C ALA A 75 5.38 3.22 -10.20
N ASN A 76 5.09 2.23 -11.06
CA ASN A 76 5.93 1.85 -12.20
C ASN A 76 5.58 2.62 -13.49
N GLY A 77 4.53 3.45 -13.48
CA GLY A 77 4.09 4.22 -14.65
C GLY A 77 3.46 3.39 -15.76
N THR A 78 2.81 2.26 -15.41
CA THR A 78 2.13 1.36 -16.34
C THR A 78 0.62 1.51 -16.31
#